data_AF-A0A2U4B2C1-F1
#
_entry.id   AF-A0A2U4B2C1-F1
#
_cell.length_a   1.000
_cell.length_b   1.000
_cell.length_c   1.000
_cell.angle_alpha   90.00
_cell.angle_beta   90.00
_cell.angle_gamma   90.00
#
_symmetry.space_group_name_H-M   'P 1'
#
loop_
_entity.id
_entity.type
_entity.pdbx_description
1 polymer ?
#
loop_
_entity_poly.entity_id
_entity_poly.type
_entity_poly.pdbx_seq_one_letter_code
_entity_poly.pdbx_strand_id
1 'polypeptide(L)'
;MSRVSVPCHVKGTVALQVGDVRTSQGRPGVLVIDVTFPSVAPFELQEIMFKNYYTAFLTIRVRQHTSTHTPAKWVTCLRDYCLMPDPHSEEGAQEYVSLFKHQMLCDMGKVLELRLILRQPSPLWLSFTVEELQIYKQGPKDLGIWFQVSPTLPASGQYAFALQSPSMTFPKWLSHPVPCEQPAPLLEGLPDPSRVSSEVQQMWALTEMIRASHTSTRIGRFDVDGCYDLNLLSYT
;
A
#
# COMPACT_ATOMS: atom_id res chain seq x y z
N MET A 1 -8.42 -23.28 -7.76
CA MET A 1 -7.74 -23.29 -6.44
C MET A 1 -8.76 -22.87 -5.39
N SER A 2 -8.88 -23.62 -4.30
CA SER A 2 -9.81 -23.25 -3.22
C SER A 2 -9.33 -21.96 -2.54
N ARG A 3 -10.22 -20.98 -2.35
CA ARG A 3 -9.96 -19.73 -1.61
C ARG A 3 -10.83 -19.70 -0.36
N VAL A 4 -10.27 -19.27 0.76
CA VAL A 4 -10.99 -19.23 2.04
C VAL A 4 -11.07 -17.78 2.51
N SER A 5 -12.29 -17.33 2.84
CA SER A 5 -12.51 -15.99 3.37
C SER A 5 -11.86 -15.85 4.76
N VAL A 6 -11.16 -14.74 4.98
CA VAL A 6 -10.49 -14.42 6.23
C VAL A 6 -11.36 -13.42 6.99
N PRO A 7 -11.83 -13.77 8.21
CA PRO A 7 -12.48 -12.79 9.07
C PRO A 7 -11.54 -11.61 9.31
N CYS A 8 -12.04 -10.39 9.13
CA CYS A 8 -11.27 -9.17 9.36
C CYS A 8 -12.12 -8.13 10.09
N HIS A 9 -11.46 -7.24 10.79
CA HIS A 9 -12.07 -6.10 11.45
C HIS A 9 -11.55 -4.81 10.79
N VAL A 10 -12.45 -4.08 10.16
CA VAL A 10 -12.18 -2.78 9.54
C VAL A 10 -12.27 -1.71 10.62
N LYS A 11 -11.16 -1.03 10.91
CA LYS A 11 -11.14 0.13 11.82
C LYS A 11 -11.79 1.33 11.14
N GLY A 12 -12.25 2.29 11.94
CA GLY A 12 -12.82 3.53 11.43
C GLY A 12 -11.87 4.27 10.50
N THR A 13 -12.42 4.84 9.43
CA THR A 13 -11.67 5.59 8.42
C THR A 13 -11.09 6.87 9.00
N VAL A 14 -9.79 7.10 8.76
CA VAL A 14 -9.09 8.32 9.18
C VAL A 14 -8.83 9.21 7.96
N ALA A 15 -9.37 10.42 7.99
CA ALA A 15 -9.09 11.44 6.99
C ALA A 15 -7.73 12.10 7.23
N LEU A 16 -6.87 12.14 6.21
CA LEU A 16 -5.61 12.88 6.27
C LEU A 16 -5.80 14.29 5.72
N GLN A 17 -5.52 15.29 6.54
CA GLN A 17 -5.42 16.69 6.12
C GLN A 17 -3.96 17.13 6.23
N VAL A 18 -3.46 17.79 5.18
CA VAL A 18 -2.12 18.39 5.17
C VAL A 18 -2.32 19.89 5.18
N GLY A 19 -2.21 20.53 6.35
CA GLY A 19 -2.39 21.97 6.52
C GLY A 19 -2.60 22.36 7.99
N ASP A 20 -2.29 23.62 8.33
CA ASP A 20 -2.59 24.17 9.65
C ASP A 20 -4.12 24.28 9.82
N VAL A 21 -4.62 23.93 11.00
CA VAL A 21 -6.04 23.69 11.36
C VAL A 21 -6.97 24.89 11.12
N ARG A 22 -6.45 26.03 10.64
CA ARG A 22 -7.13 27.32 10.55
C ARG A 22 -7.77 27.65 9.20
N THR A 23 -7.75 26.75 8.22
CA THR A 23 -8.58 26.88 7.00
C THR A 23 -9.61 25.74 6.94
N SER A 24 -10.78 26.00 7.51
CA SER A 24 -11.93 25.09 7.66
C SER A 24 -12.62 24.67 6.36
N GLN A 25 -11.92 24.66 5.22
CA GLN A 25 -12.49 24.30 3.91
C GLN A 25 -11.70 23.23 3.14
N GLY A 26 -10.52 22.82 3.62
CA GLY A 26 -9.74 21.74 3.00
C GLY A 26 -10.35 20.37 3.29
N ARG A 27 -11.13 19.83 2.34
CA ARG A 27 -11.63 18.46 2.45
C ARG A 27 -10.48 17.46 2.24
N PRO A 28 -10.44 16.37 3.02
CA PRO A 28 -9.38 15.38 2.91
C PRO A 28 -9.55 14.60 1.59
N GLY A 29 -8.69 14.87 0.60
CA GLY A 29 -8.58 14.05 -0.62
C GLY A 29 -7.93 12.68 -0.39
N VAL A 30 -7.61 12.34 0.87
CA VAL A 30 -6.97 11.08 1.26
C VAL A 30 -7.63 10.50 2.51
N LEU A 31 -8.02 9.22 2.44
CA LEU A 31 -8.56 8.46 3.55
C LEU A 31 -7.69 7.24 3.83
N VAL A 32 -7.56 6.86 5.09
CA VAL A 32 -6.81 5.67 5.52
C VAL A 32 -7.75 4.73 6.27
N ILE A 33 -7.79 3.49 5.82
CA ILE A 33 -8.55 2.41 6.44
C ILE A 33 -7.57 1.34 6.90
N ASP A 34 -7.54 1.10 8.20
CA ASP A 34 -6.75 0.02 8.80
C ASP A 34 -7.62 -1.21 9.01
N VAL A 35 -7.13 -2.36 8.60
CA VAL A 35 -7.80 -3.65 8.71
C VAL A 35 -6.93 -4.58 9.53
N THR A 36 -7.50 -5.11 10.61
CA THR A 36 -6.85 -6.04 11.53
C THR A 36 -7.49 -7.40 11.43
N PHE A 37 -6.69 -8.45 11.61
CA PHE A 37 -7.17 -9.82 11.58
C PHE A 37 -7.21 -10.37 13.00
N PRO A 38 -8.33 -10.98 13.44
CA PRO A 38 -8.44 -11.59 14.76
C PRO A 38 -7.59 -12.87 14.89
N SER A 39 -7.07 -13.40 13.79
CA SER A 39 -6.19 -14.56 13.81
C SER A 39 -4.81 -14.18 14.33
N VAL A 40 -4.33 -14.89 15.35
CA VAL A 40 -3.00 -14.68 15.96
C VAL A 40 -1.86 -15.18 15.04
N ALA A 41 -2.18 -16.01 14.05
CA ALA A 41 -1.19 -16.55 13.12
C ALA A 41 -1.09 -15.69 11.84
N PRO A 42 0.13 -15.36 11.38
CA PRO A 42 0.34 -14.79 10.06
C PRO A 42 -0.23 -15.73 9.00
N PHE A 43 -0.90 -15.16 7.99
CA PHE A 43 -1.45 -15.92 6.88
C PHE A 43 -0.96 -15.37 5.55
N GLU A 44 -1.07 -16.23 4.53
CA GLU A 44 -0.77 -15.88 3.15
C GLU A 44 -2.00 -15.27 2.48
N LEU A 45 -1.97 -13.96 2.25
CA LEU A 45 -3.02 -13.24 1.56
C LEU A 45 -2.95 -13.55 0.05
N GLN A 46 -4.08 -13.99 -0.50
CA GLN A 46 -4.20 -14.43 -1.89
C GLN A 46 -4.93 -13.39 -2.75
N GLU A 47 -6.00 -12.81 -2.22
CA GLU A 47 -6.88 -11.93 -2.96
C GLU A 47 -7.59 -10.95 -2.01
N ILE A 48 -7.78 -9.72 -2.48
CA ILE A 48 -8.57 -8.67 -1.82
C ILE A 48 -9.67 -8.27 -2.78
N MET A 49 -10.92 -8.40 -2.36
CA MET A 49 -12.09 -7.99 -3.13
C MET A 49 -12.79 -6.84 -2.41
N PHE A 50 -13.25 -5.85 -3.15
CA PHE A 50 -14.07 -4.76 -2.62
C PHE A 50 -14.87 -4.12 -3.74
N LYS A 51 -15.91 -3.38 -3.38
CA LYS A 51 -16.61 -2.48 -4.28
C LYS A 51 -16.01 -1.09 -4.16
N ASN A 52 -15.61 -0.50 -5.27
CA ASN A 52 -15.18 0.89 -5.26
C ASN A 52 -16.36 1.80 -4.92
N TYR A 53 -16.12 2.88 -4.18
CA TYR A 53 -17.08 3.95 -3.98
C TYR A 53 -16.36 5.28 -4.21
N TYR A 54 -16.28 5.70 -5.46
CA TYR A 54 -15.66 6.95 -5.91
C TYR A 54 -14.21 7.15 -5.46
N THR A 55 -13.44 6.09 -5.21
CA THR A 55 -11.99 6.20 -4.97
C THR A 55 -11.26 6.15 -6.31
N ALA A 56 -10.40 7.12 -6.60
CA ALA A 56 -9.64 7.17 -7.85
C ALA A 56 -8.34 6.36 -7.77
N PHE A 57 -7.60 6.47 -6.67
CA PHE A 57 -6.35 5.74 -6.48
C PHE A 57 -6.31 4.99 -5.15
N LEU A 58 -5.76 3.78 -5.19
CA LEU A 58 -5.58 2.91 -4.02
C LEU A 58 -4.12 2.56 -3.82
N THR A 59 -3.61 2.80 -2.63
CA THR A 59 -2.32 2.29 -2.16
C THR A 59 -2.57 1.30 -1.03
N ILE A 60 -1.98 0.10 -1.12
CA ILE A 60 -2.07 -0.94 -0.09
C ILE A 60 -0.72 -1.10 0.59
N ARG A 61 -0.75 -1.05 1.92
CA ARG A 61 0.38 -1.36 2.78
C ARG A 61 0.03 -2.53 3.69
N VAL A 62 1.00 -3.38 3.96
CA VAL A 62 0.87 -4.47 4.94
C VAL A 62 1.88 -4.29 6.05
N ARG A 63 1.50 -4.69 7.26
CA ARG A 63 2.42 -4.82 8.38
C ARG A 63 2.83 -6.28 8.47
N GLN A 64 4.14 -6.54 8.42
CA GLN A 64 4.69 -7.90 8.42
C GLN A 64 5.98 -8.01 9.21
N HIS A 65 6.27 -9.21 9.73
CA HIS A 65 7.55 -9.55 10.35
C HIS A 65 8.56 -9.94 9.27
N THR A 66 9.60 -9.12 9.11
CA THR A 66 10.70 -9.39 8.16
C THR A 66 11.67 -10.47 8.65
N SER A 67 11.81 -10.61 9.98
CA SER A 67 12.67 -11.61 10.64
C SER A 67 12.25 -11.77 12.10
N THR A 68 12.61 -12.90 12.73
CA THR A 68 12.31 -13.22 14.14
C THR A 68 12.86 -12.18 15.12
N HIS A 69 13.95 -11.51 14.76
CA HIS A 69 14.60 -10.50 15.61
C HIS A 69 14.21 -9.05 15.30
N THR A 70 13.42 -8.81 14.26
CA THR A 70 13.04 -7.45 13.85
C THR A 70 11.55 -7.21 14.06
N PRO A 71 11.16 -6.05 14.64
CA PRO A 71 9.76 -5.72 14.84
C PRO A 71 9.01 -5.61 13.50
N ALA A 72 7.70 -5.85 13.54
CA ALA A 72 6.87 -5.80 12.34
C ALA A 72 6.89 -4.39 11.71
N LYS A 73 7.18 -4.32 10.40
CA LYS A 73 7.32 -3.07 9.64
C LYS A 73 6.20 -2.94 8.61
N TRP A 74 5.77 -1.70 8.37
CA TRP A 74 4.86 -1.37 7.28
C TRP A 74 5.59 -1.34 5.93
N VAL A 75 5.14 -2.16 4.99
CA VAL A 75 5.66 -2.28 3.63
C VAL A 75 4.55 -1.94 2.63
N THR A 76 4.87 -1.16 1.60
CA THR A 76 3.92 -0.87 0.51
C THR A 76 3.95 -2.00 -0.50
N CYS A 77 2.79 -2.60 -0.76
CA CYS A 77 2.64 -3.76 -1.64
C CYS A 77 1.86 -3.44 -2.91
N LEU A 78 1.05 -2.38 -2.89
CA LEU A 78 0.45 -1.80 -4.08
C LEU A 78 0.51 -0.29 -3.94
N ARG A 79 0.90 0.44 -4.99
CA ARG A 79 1.04 1.90 -4.96
C ARG A 79 0.25 2.50 -6.09
N ASP A 80 -0.56 3.51 -5.74
CA ASP A 80 -1.33 4.35 -6.67
C ASP A 80 -2.06 3.54 -7.76
N TYR A 81 -2.66 2.42 -7.37
CA TYR A 81 -3.46 1.60 -8.28
C TYR A 81 -4.67 2.40 -8.75
N CYS A 82 -4.79 2.57 -10.06
CA CYS A 82 -5.85 3.34 -10.69
C CYS A 82 -7.16 2.55 -10.66
N LEU A 83 -8.15 3.06 -9.94
CA LEU A 83 -9.51 2.50 -9.86
C LEU A 83 -10.49 3.28 -10.76
N MET A 84 -10.19 4.55 -11.05
CA MET A 84 -10.97 5.40 -11.95
C MET A 84 -10.02 5.97 -13.01
N PRO A 85 -10.19 5.64 -14.31
CA PRO A 85 -9.33 6.15 -15.38
C PRO A 85 -9.28 7.67 -15.44
N ASP A 86 -10.43 8.31 -15.26
CA ASP A 86 -10.55 9.75 -15.00
C ASP A 86 -11.17 9.98 -13.62
N PRO A 87 -10.41 10.56 -12.66
CA PRO A 87 -10.91 10.89 -11.33
C PRO A 87 -12.12 11.82 -11.29
N HIS A 88 -12.44 12.55 -12.38
CA HIS A 88 -13.60 13.46 -12.44
C HIS A 88 -14.84 12.81 -13.07
N SER A 89 -14.72 11.61 -13.61
CA SER A 89 -15.82 10.83 -14.20
C SER A 89 -16.36 9.79 -13.22
N GLU A 90 -17.52 9.19 -13.50
CA GLU A 90 -18.06 8.08 -12.70
C GLU A 90 -17.54 6.70 -13.16
N GLU A 91 -16.73 6.65 -14.22
CA GLU A 91 -16.21 5.40 -14.77
C GLU A 91 -15.32 4.67 -13.74
N GLY A 92 -15.64 3.41 -13.44
CA GLY A 92 -14.95 2.60 -12.42
C GLY A 92 -15.29 2.97 -10.96
N ALA A 93 -16.09 4.01 -10.72
CA ALA A 93 -16.37 4.52 -9.37
C ALA A 93 -17.18 3.55 -8.49
N GLN A 94 -17.97 2.66 -9.08
CA GLN A 94 -18.82 1.68 -8.38
C GLN A 94 -18.56 0.22 -8.77
N GLU A 95 -17.39 -0.06 -9.36
CA GLU A 95 -17.04 -1.39 -9.84
C GLU A 95 -16.52 -2.31 -8.72
N TYR A 96 -16.79 -3.62 -8.84
CA TYR A 96 -16.17 -4.64 -8.00
C TYR A 96 -14.76 -4.94 -8.49
N VAL A 97 -13.78 -4.71 -7.62
CA VAL A 97 -12.36 -4.89 -7.94
C VAL A 97 -11.80 -6.06 -7.15
N SER A 98 -11.04 -6.90 -7.84
CA SER A 98 -10.34 -8.05 -7.25
C SER A 98 -8.84 -7.90 -7.47
N LEU A 99 -8.08 -7.76 -6.38
CA LEU A 99 -6.64 -7.60 -6.38
C LEU A 99 -5.98 -8.89 -5.93
N PHE A 100 -5.16 -9.49 -6.80
CA PHE A 100 -4.52 -10.76 -6.56
C PHE A 100 -3.08 -10.60 -6.06
N LYS A 101 -2.60 -11.63 -5.35
CA LYS A 101 -1.21 -11.70 -4.83
C LYS A 101 -0.15 -11.36 -5.89
N HIS A 102 -0.32 -11.80 -7.14
CA HIS A 102 0.67 -11.57 -8.20
C HIS A 102 0.80 -10.10 -8.64
N GLN A 103 -0.18 -9.25 -8.32
CA GLN A 103 -0.13 -7.80 -8.57
C GLN A 103 0.62 -7.04 -7.46
N MET A 104 0.96 -7.72 -6.36
CA MET A 104 1.61 -7.11 -5.21
C MET A 104 3.14 -7.10 -5.37
N LEU A 105 3.76 -6.00 -4.96
CA LEU A 105 5.21 -5.75 -5.02
C LEU A 105 6.01 -6.46 -3.90
N CYS A 106 5.33 -7.05 -2.93
CA CYS A 106 5.91 -7.60 -1.71
C CYS A 106 5.41 -9.03 -1.47
N ASP A 107 6.13 -9.82 -0.67
CA ASP A 107 5.62 -11.13 -0.25
C ASP A 107 4.42 -10.96 0.69
N MET A 108 3.32 -11.64 0.37
CA MET A 108 2.05 -11.59 1.10
C MET A 108 1.90 -12.78 2.05
N GLY A 109 2.98 -13.50 2.37
CA GLY A 109 2.96 -14.73 3.18
C GLY A 109 2.80 -14.53 4.70
N LYS A 110 3.11 -13.33 5.24
CA LYS A 110 3.13 -13.07 6.69
C LYS A 110 2.41 -11.78 7.07
N VAL A 111 1.19 -11.60 6.59
CA VAL A 111 0.40 -10.38 6.83
C VAL A 111 -0.17 -10.39 8.26
N LEU A 112 0.04 -9.30 9.00
CA LEU A 112 -0.51 -9.08 10.35
C LEU A 112 -1.60 -8.01 10.36
N GLU A 113 -1.39 -6.95 9.59
CA GLU A 113 -2.33 -5.84 9.43
C GLU A 113 -2.27 -5.36 7.98
N LEU A 114 -3.39 -4.82 7.51
CA LEU A 114 -3.54 -4.26 6.18
C LEU A 114 -3.96 -2.80 6.32
N ARG A 115 -3.41 -1.92 5.50
CA ARG A 115 -3.76 -0.50 5.45
C ARG A 115 -4.06 -0.12 4.02
N LEU A 116 -5.28 0.34 3.78
CA LEU A 116 -5.72 0.90 2.51
C LEU A 116 -5.63 2.42 2.62
N ILE A 117 -4.93 3.03 1.68
CA ILE A 117 -4.82 4.49 1.54
C ILE A 117 -5.56 4.84 0.25
N LEU A 118 -6.73 5.45 0.43
CA LEU A 118 -7.64 5.84 -0.63
C LEU A 118 -7.37 7.30 -0.98
N ARG A 119 -7.30 7.61 -2.27
CA ARG A 119 -7.12 8.99 -2.73
C ARG A 119 -8.16 9.34 -3.77
N GLN A 120 -8.73 10.54 -3.63
CA GLN A 120 -9.64 11.13 -4.59
C GLN A 120 -9.23 12.59 -4.82
N PRO A 121 -8.54 12.89 -5.95
CA PRO A 121 -8.09 14.24 -6.24
C PRO A 121 -9.22 15.16 -6.75
N SER A 122 -10.31 14.60 -7.30
CA SER A 122 -11.41 15.41 -7.80
C SER A 122 -12.20 16.01 -6.63
N PRO A 123 -12.47 17.32 -6.64
CA PRO A 123 -13.26 17.99 -5.61
C PRO A 123 -14.75 17.70 -5.71
N LEU A 124 -15.20 17.08 -6.81
CA LEU A 124 -16.61 16.77 -7.06
C LEU A 124 -17.13 15.66 -6.13
N TRP A 125 -16.26 14.74 -5.73
CA TRP A 125 -16.62 13.60 -4.90
C TRP A 125 -16.46 13.93 -3.42
N LEU A 126 -17.58 14.24 -2.78
CA LEU A 126 -17.60 14.66 -1.37
C LEU A 126 -17.42 13.50 -0.39
N SER A 127 -17.75 12.29 -0.83
CA SER A 127 -17.63 11.04 -0.09
C SER A 127 -17.01 10.00 -1.02
N PHE A 128 -15.94 9.38 -0.57
CA PHE A 128 -15.32 8.25 -1.26
C PHE A 128 -14.85 7.24 -0.23
N THR A 129 -14.88 5.96 -0.58
CA THR A 129 -14.40 4.86 0.26
C THR A 129 -14.26 3.59 -0.58
N VAL A 130 -14.04 2.46 0.08
CA VAL A 130 -14.33 1.13 -0.46
C VAL A 130 -15.42 0.47 0.39
N GLU A 131 -16.30 -0.29 -0.26
CA GLU A 131 -17.39 -1.03 0.37
C GLU A 131 -17.18 -2.54 0.19
N GLU A 132 -17.92 -3.35 0.96
CA GLU A 132 -17.95 -4.81 0.81
C GLU A 132 -16.55 -5.47 0.78
N LEU A 133 -15.62 -4.94 1.59
CA LEU A 133 -14.25 -5.43 1.66
C LEU A 133 -14.20 -6.89 2.16
N GLN A 134 -13.64 -7.76 1.33
CA GLN A 134 -13.44 -9.18 1.59
C GLN A 134 -12.00 -9.56 1.31
N ILE A 135 -11.41 -10.35 2.20
CA ILE A 135 -10.01 -10.76 2.12
C ILE A 135 -9.97 -12.28 2.09
N TYR A 136 -9.24 -12.84 1.13
CA TYR A 136 -9.12 -14.27 0.94
C TYR A 136 -7.68 -14.72 1.09
N LYS A 137 -7.51 -15.88 1.74
CA LYS A 137 -6.23 -16.60 1.84
C LYS A 137 -6.22 -17.82 0.92
N GLN A 138 -5.03 -18.31 0.63
CA GLN A 138 -4.87 -19.58 -0.10
C GLN A 138 -5.53 -20.69 0.72
N GLY A 139 -6.48 -21.41 0.12
CA GLY A 139 -7.13 -22.56 0.74
C GLY A 139 -6.14 -23.72 0.87
N PRO A 140 -6.49 -24.76 1.65
CA PRO A 140 -5.70 -25.98 1.73
C PRO A 140 -5.41 -26.47 0.31
N LYS A 141 -4.13 -26.66 -0.01
CA LYS A 141 -3.76 -27.42 -1.19
C LYS A 141 -4.17 -28.85 -0.87
N ASP A 142 -5.32 -29.29 -1.36
CA ASP A 142 -5.71 -30.69 -1.34
C ASP A 142 -4.67 -31.48 -2.13
N LEU A 143 -3.60 -31.88 -1.45
CA LEU A 143 -2.73 -32.96 -1.85
C LEU A 143 -3.52 -34.25 -1.59
N GLY A 144 -4.50 -34.49 -2.47
CA GLY A 144 -5.11 -35.79 -2.73
C GLY A 144 -5.28 -36.73 -1.55
N ILE A 145 -5.83 -36.28 -0.42
CA ILE A 145 -6.31 -37.22 0.59
C ILE A 145 -7.69 -37.69 0.11
N TRP A 146 -7.67 -38.68 -0.79
CA TRP A 146 -8.80 -39.55 -1.02
C TRP A 146 -9.12 -40.24 0.31
N PHE A 147 -9.92 -39.60 1.16
CA PHE A 147 -10.70 -40.32 2.16
C PHE A 147 -11.78 -41.11 1.41
N GLN A 148 -11.37 -42.17 0.73
CA GLN A 148 -12.29 -43.28 0.46
C GLN A 148 -12.49 -44.02 1.77
N VAL A 149 -13.49 -43.58 2.53
CA VAL A 149 -14.08 -44.43 3.55
C VAL A 149 -15.01 -45.40 2.80
N SER A 150 -14.62 -46.67 2.75
CA SER A 150 -15.55 -47.78 2.61
C SER A 150 -15.03 -49.00 3.39
N PRO A 151 -15.92 -49.85 3.93
CA PRO A 151 -15.70 -50.52 5.20
C PRO A 151 -15.17 -51.96 5.07
N THR A 152 -14.36 -52.39 6.07
CA THR A 152 -14.16 -53.76 6.63
C THR A 152 -13.95 -54.95 5.67
N LEU A 153 -13.00 -55.91 5.80
CA LEU A 153 -12.37 -56.63 6.93
C LEU A 153 -11.14 -57.42 6.36
N PRO A 154 -10.33 -58.12 7.19
CA PRO A 154 -8.93 -58.45 6.95
C PRO A 154 -8.70 -59.87 6.41
N ALA A 155 -7.53 -60.12 5.82
CA ALA A 155 -6.77 -61.35 6.02
C ALA A 155 -5.39 -61.24 5.35
N SER A 156 -4.36 -61.54 6.14
CA SER A 156 -3.10 -62.19 5.76
C SER A 156 -2.46 -61.81 4.42
N GLY A 157 -1.33 -61.10 4.50
CA GLY A 157 -0.38 -61.05 3.40
C GLY A 157 0.70 -60.02 3.67
N GLN A 158 1.91 -60.47 3.96
CA GLN A 158 3.08 -59.61 4.11
C GLN A 158 3.30 -58.80 2.83
N TYR A 159 3.54 -57.50 2.99
CA TYR A 159 4.18 -56.69 1.96
C TYR A 159 5.18 -55.75 2.62
N ALA A 160 6.46 -56.00 2.33
CA ALA A 160 7.53 -55.05 2.57
C ALA A 160 7.39 -53.92 1.54
N PHE A 161 7.05 -52.71 1.99
CA PHE A 161 7.08 -51.54 1.14
C PHE A 161 8.41 -50.81 1.34
N ALA A 162 9.27 -50.90 0.33
CA ALA A 162 10.42 -50.02 0.19
C ALA A 162 9.93 -48.57 0.05
N LEU A 163 10.33 -47.70 0.98
CA LEU A 163 10.16 -46.26 0.84
C LEU A 163 11.14 -45.75 -0.21
N GLN A 164 10.72 -45.70 -1.47
CA GLN A 164 11.42 -44.93 -2.49
C GLN A 164 10.81 -43.53 -2.51
N SER A 165 11.50 -42.61 -1.85
CA SER A 165 11.27 -41.16 -1.95
C SER A 165 11.37 -40.76 -3.42
N PRO A 166 10.43 -39.95 -3.97
CA PRO A 166 10.69 -39.32 -5.24
C PRO A 166 11.76 -38.25 -4.99
N SER A 167 13.00 -38.53 -5.39
CA SER A 167 14.05 -37.52 -5.48
C SER A 167 13.58 -36.47 -6.47
N MET A 168 13.13 -35.32 -5.96
CA MET A 168 12.94 -34.12 -6.76
C MET A 168 14.31 -33.71 -7.29
N THR A 169 14.60 -34.10 -8.53
CA THR A 169 15.80 -33.66 -9.23
C THR A 169 15.58 -32.20 -9.62
N PHE A 170 16.35 -31.32 -9.01
CA PHE A 170 16.39 -29.90 -9.35
C PHE A 170 16.92 -29.75 -10.79
N PRO A 171 16.28 -28.92 -11.64
CA PRO A 171 16.82 -28.59 -12.95
C PRO A 171 18.18 -27.91 -12.82
N LYS A 172 19.21 -28.43 -13.51
CA LYS A 172 20.60 -27.95 -13.43
C LYS A 172 20.80 -26.47 -13.82
N TRP A 173 19.83 -25.84 -14.49
CA TRP A 173 19.88 -24.41 -14.85
C TRP A 173 19.68 -23.46 -13.66
N LEU A 174 19.18 -23.97 -12.52
CA LEU A 174 19.04 -23.20 -11.28
C LEU A 174 20.30 -23.25 -10.39
N SER A 175 21.35 -23.98 -10.80
CA SER A 175 22.56 -24.20 -9.99
C SER A 175 23.68 -23.19 -10.22
N HIS A 176 23.49 -22.21 -11.11
CA HIS A 176 24.50 -21.21 -11.41
C HIS A 176 23.92 -19.79 -11.29
N PRO A 177 24.28 -19.01 -10.25
CA PRO A 177 24.23 -17.57 -10.39
C PRO A 177 25.22 -17.23 -11.51
N VAL A 178 24.69 -16.78 -12.65
CA VAL A 178 25.49 -16.15 -13.69
C VAL A 178 26.32 -15.06 -13.01
N PRO A 179 27.66 -15.09 -13.08
CA PRO A 179 28.46 -13.93 -12.70
C PRO A 179 27.96 -12.76 -13.54
N CYS A 180 27.49 -11.71 -12.86
CA CYS A 180 27.14 -10.45 -13.49
C CYS A 180 28.39 -9.96 -14.25
N GLU A 181 28.45 -10.18 -15.56
CA GLU A 181 29.37 -9.44 -16.41
C GLU A 181 28.96 -7.98 -16.29
N GLN A 182 29.81 -7.21 -15.62
CA GLN A 182 29.73 -5.76 -15.64
C GLN A 182 29.78 -5.31 -17.10
N PRO A 183 28.79 -4.55 -17.58
CA PRO A 183 28.96 -3.82 -18.83
C PRO A 183 30.09 -2.81 -18.60
N ALA A 184 31.09 -2.83 -19.47
CA ALA A 184 32.12 -1.80 -19.54
C ALA A 184 31.46 -0.40 -19.55
N PRO A 185 32.05 0.60 -18.87
CA PRO A 185 31.46 1.92 -18.77
C PRO A 185 31.60 2.63 -20.13
N LEU A 186 30.55 2.57 -20.95
CA LEU A 186 30.35 3.55 -22.02
C LEU A 186 29.58 4.73 -21.43
N LEU A 187 30.34 5.62 -20.80
CA LEU A 187 29.85 6.83 -20.16
C LEU A 187 30.23 8.04 -21.02
N GLU A 188 29.26 8.63 -21.71
CA GLU A 188 29.28 10.04 -22.07
C GLU A 188 27.83 10.53 -22.08
N GLY A 189 27.43 11.27 -21.04
CA GLY A 189 26.18 12.04 -21.06
C GLY A 189 25.31 11.97 -19.81
N LEU A 190 25.54 11.03 -18.89
CA LEU A 190 24.81 11.02 -17.61
C LEU A 190 25.59 11.80 -16.54
N PRO A 191 24.96 12.75 -15.83
CA PRO A 191 25.62 13.50 -14.78
C PRO A 191 26.00 12.57 -13.61
N ASP A 192 27.19 12.78 -13.05
CA ASP A 192 27.73 11.97 -11.96
C ASP A 192 26.76 11.92 -10.77
N PRO A 193 26.28 10.73 -10.38
CA PRO A 193 25.29 10.58 -9.31
C PRO A 193 25.80 11.13 -7.97
N SER A 194 27.11 11.10 -7.72
CA SER A 194 27.67 11.63 -6.48
C SER A 194 27.59 13.16 -6.46
N ARG A 195 27.90 13.81 -7.58
CA ARG A 195 27.77 15.26 -7.77
C ARG A 195 26.32 15.73 -7.68
N VAL A 196 25.40 15.06 -8.37
CA VAL A 196 23.96 15.39 -8.30
C VAL A 196 23.44 15.26 -6.87
N SER A 197 23.84 14.19 -6.17
CA SER A 197 23.43 14.00 -4.77
C SER A 197 23.99 15.08 -3.84
N SER A 198 25.22 15.53 -4.08
CA SER A 198 25.87 16.59 -3.29
C SER A 198 25.20 17.95 -3.49
N GLU A 199 24.86 18.31 -4.73
CA GLU A 199 24.16 19.56 -5.05
C GLU A 199 22.77 19.61 -4.40
N VAL A 200 22.02 18.49 -4.45
CA VAL A 200 20.71 18.38 -3.77
C VAL A 200 20.86 18.45 -2.25
N GLN A 201 21.88 17.80 -1.68
CA GLN A 201 22.15 17.85 -0.24
C GLN A 201 22.53 19.26 0.23
N GLN A 202 23.34 19.99 -0.55
CA GLN A 202 23.67 21.39 -0.26
C GLN A 202 22.42 22.28 -0.29
N MET A 203 21.55 22.09 -1.28
CA MET A 203 20.29 22.84 -1.38
C MET A 203 19.36 22.56 -0.19
N TRP A 204 19.27 21.31 0.23
CA TRP A 204 18.53 20.92 1.43
C TRP A 204 19.12 21.57 2.69
N ALA A 205 20.44 21.56 2.85
CA ALA A 205 21.11 22.18 3.99
C ALA A 205 20.87 23.70 4.05
N LEU A 206 20.94 24.41 2.91
CA LEU A 206 20.65 25.85 2.83
C LEU A 206 19.19 26.15 3.19
N THR A 207 18.25 25.35 2.70
CA THR A 207 16.82 25.52 3.02
C THR A 207 16.57 25.34 4.51
N GLU A 208 17.24 24.37 5.13
CA GLU A 208 17.11 24.13 6.56
C GLU A 208 17.77 25.23 7.40
N MET A 209 18.90 25.77 6.94
CA MET A 209 19.52 26.93 7.57
C MET A 209 18.64 28.18 7.47
N ILE A 210 18.01 28.46 6.32
CA ILE A 210 17.06 29.58 6.18
C ILE A 210 15.87 29.38 7.12
N ARG A 211 15.34 28.15 7.18
CA ARG A 211 14.26 27.79 8.09
C ARG A 211 14.63 28.03 9.55
N ALA A 212 15.83 27.63 9.94
CA ALA A 212 16.36 27.81 11.29
C ALA A 212 16.76 29.26 11.59
N SER A 213 17.14 30.04 10.57
CA SER A 213 17.59 31.43 10.70
C SER A 213 16.46 32.46 10.57
N HIS A 214 15.21 32.05 10.39
CA HIS A 214 14.08 32.98 10.50
C HIS A 214 13.96 33.46 11.96
N THR A 215 14.67 34.54 12.28
CA THR A 215 14.25 35.43 13.35
C THR A 215 12.90 36.00 12.96
N SER A 216 11.93 35.89 13.87
CA SER A 216 10.61 36.49 13.74
C SER A 216 10.72 38.02 13.83
N THR A 217 11.34 38.66 12.85
CA THR A 217 11.31 40.11 12.68
C THR A 217 10.82 40.37 11.27
N ARG A 218 9.54 40.70 11.19
CA ARG A 218 8.84 41.03 9.95
C ARG A 218 9.51 42.21 9.28
N ILE A 219 10.27 41.95 8.22
CA ILE A 219 10.46 42.93 7.16
C ILE A 219 9.10 43.15 6.50
N GLY A 220 8.58 44.37 6.63
CA GLY A 220 7.44 44.87 5.86
C GLY A 220 6.08 44.73 6.52
N ARG A 221 5.71 45.73 7.32
CA ARG A 221 4.51 46.57 7.17
C ARG A 221 4.44 47.49 8.39
N PHE A 222 4.81 48.74 8.18
CA PHE A 222 4.56 49.81 9.13
C PHE A 222 3.08 50.17 8.94
N ASP A 223 2.22 49.87 9.93
CA ASP A 223 0.90 50.50 9.99
C ASP A 223 1.14 51.98 10.28
N VAL A 224 0.78 52.82 9.32
CA VAL A 224 0.70 54.27 9.54
C VAL A 224 -0.73 54.52 10.02
N ASP A 225 -0.89 54.76 11.32
CA ASP A 225 -2.16 55.20 11.91
C ASP A 225 -2.55 56.55 11.31
N GLY A 226 -3.59 56.58 10.47
CA GLY A 226 -3.98 57.79 9.77
C GLY A 226 -5.29 57.66 9.00
N CYS A 227 -6.40 57.79 9.73
CA CYS A 227 -7.69 58.37 9.34
C CYS A 227 -7.96 58.55 7.83
N TYR A 228 -9.02 57.90 7.32
CA TYR A 228 -10.10 58.60 6.61
C TYR A 228 -11.41 57.81 6.77
N ASP A 229 -12.33 58.37 7.56
CA ASP A 229 -13.72 57.93 7.66
C ASP A 229 -14.51 58.59 6.52
N LEU A 230 -14.95 57.80 5.53
CA LEU A 230 -15.73 58.28 4.38
C LEU A 230 -17.21 58.30 4.77
N ASN A 231 -17.67 59.42 5.34
CA ASN A 231 -19.09 59.70 5.52
C ASN A 231 -19.75 59.91 4.15
N LEU A 232 -20.46 58.89 3.67
CA LEU A 232 -21.37 58.99 2.53
C LEU A 232 -22.60 59.83 2.93
N LEU A 233 -22.56 61.13 2.62
CA LEU A 233 -23.75 61.97 2.59
C LEU A 233 -24.63 61.52 1.42
N SER A 234 -25.76 60.88 1.73
CA SER A 234 -26.83 60.65 0.77
C SER A 234 -27.56 61.97 0.51
N TYR A 235 -27.39 62.53 -0.69
CA TYR A 235 -28.31 63.52 -1.24
C TYR A 235 -29.39 62.77 -2.04
N THR A 236 -30.62 62.77 -1.53
CA THR A 236 -31.88 62.97 -2.27
C THR A 236 -33.01 63.10 -1.26
#